data_AF-A0A920JF20-F1
#
_entry.id   AF-A0A920JF20-F1
#
_cell.length_a   1.000
_cell.length_b   1.000
_cell.length_c   1.000
_cell.angle_alpha   90.00
_cell.angle_beta   90.00
_cell.angle_gamma   90.00
#
_symmetry.space_group_name_H-M   'P 1'
#
loop_
_entity.id
_entity.type
_entity.pdbx_description
1 polymer ?
#
loop_
_entity_poly.entity_id
_entity_poly.type
_entity_poly.pdbx_seq_one_letter_code
_entity_poly.pdbx_strand_id
1 'polypeptide(L)' 'MGYAIRWHGTSPALLWEANTSTRIQINAWSLDKSWFSNDQIGETLLSKQIPRETAVTIHADANPVKRRIEPDSSDSATFQ' A
#
# COMPACT_ATOMS: atom_id res chain seq x y z
N MET A 1 12.55 -18.87 13.83
CA MET A 1 12.09 -18.61 12.46
C MET A 1 11.17 -17.42 12.51
N GLY A 2 11.49 -16.36 11.77
CA GLY A 2 10.67 -15.16 11.67
C GLY A 2 10.72 -14.62 10.25
N TYR A 3 9.65 -13.93 9.85
CA TYR A 3 9.59 -13.24 8.57
C TYR A 3 8.70 -12.00 8.68
N ALA A 4 8.91 -11.05 7.79
CA ALA A 4 8.11 -9.85 7.66
C ALA A 4 7.90 -9.49 6.18
N ILE A 5 6.77 -8.84 5.90
CA ILE A 5 6.46 -8.31 4.57
C ILE A 5 6.28 -6.81 4.69
N ARG A 6 7.03 -6.05 3.90
CA ARG A 6 6.90 -4.60 3.76
C ARG A 6 6.33 -4.28 2.38
N TRP A 7 5.21 -3.57 2.31
CA TRP A 7 4.62 -3.15 1.03
C TRP A 7 5.23 -1.83 0.55
N HIS A 8 5.66 -1.79 -0.72
CA HIS A 8 6.09 -0.58 -1.41
C HIS A 8 5.40 -0.49 -2.78
N GLY A 9 4.25 0.19 -2.82
CA GLY A 9 3.37 0.15 -3.98
C GLY A 9 2.84 -1.27 -4.22
N THR A 10 2.95 -1.77 -5.45
CA THR A 10 2.46 -3.12 -5.82
C THR A 10 3.47 -4.24 -5.59
N SER A 11 4.73 -3.93 -5.23
CA SER A 11 5.76 -4.95 -4.98
C SER A 11 6.04 -5.09 -3.48
N PRO A 12 5.78 -6.28 -2.88
CA PRO A 12 6.13 -6.55 -1.50
C PRO A 12 7.61 -6.94 -1.36
N ALA A 13 8.27 -6.42 -0.34
CA ALA A 13 9.58 -6.86 0.11
C ALA A 13 9.43 -7.91 1.21
N LEU A 14 10.07 -9.07 1.04
CA LEU A 14 10.10 -10.15 2.01
C LEU A 14 11.44 -10.12 2.76
N LEU A 15 11.38 -10.09 4.08
CA LEU A 15 12.52 -10.25 4.97
C LEU A 15 12.34 -11.53 5.78
N TRP A 16 13.41 -12.27 6.00
CA TRP A 16 13.36 -13.50 6.78
C TRP A 16 14.62 -13.73 7.59
N GLU A 17 14.45 -14.47 8.69
CA GLU A 17 15.53 -14.96 9.53
C GLU A 17 15.18 -16.36 10.09
N ALA A 18 16.08 -17.30 9.89
CA ALA A 18 15.96 -18.69 10.28
C ALA A 18 17.19 -19.12 11.08
N ASN A 19 17.04 -19.26 12.40
CA ASN A 19 18.07 -19.85 13.24
C ASN A 19 17.89 -21.37 13.30
N THR A 20 18.53 -22.09 12.38
CA THR A 20 18.53 -23.56 12.34
C THR A 20 19.84 -24.09 11.77
N SER A 21 20.28 -25.27 12.24
CA SER A 21 21.44 -25.99 11.71
C SER A 21 21.12 -26.82 10.46
N THR A 22 19.84 -26.97 10.12
CA THR A 22 19.38 -27.74 8.96
C THR A 22 19.34 -26.88 7.70
N ARG A 23 19.50 -27.54 6.54
CA ARG A 23 19.25 -26.91 5.24
C ARG A 23 17.78 -26.54 5.14
N ILE A 24 17.50 -25.32 4.70
CA ILE A 24 16.14 -24.80 4.51
C ILE A 24 15.93 -24.32 3.08
N GLN A 25 14.66 -24.20 2.71
CA GLN A 25 14.23 -23.47 1.52
C GLN A 25 13.05 -22.58 1.89
N ILE A 26 13.22 -21.27 1.70
CA ILE A 26 12.17 -20.26 1.86
C ILE A 26 11.55 -20.01 0.49
N ASN A 27 10.21 -19.93 0.42
CA ASN A 27 9.48 -19.56 -0.78
C ASN A 27 8.29 -18.65 -0.43
N ALA A 28 7.76 -17.97 -1.42
CA ALA A 28 6.62 -17.07 -1.27
C ALA A 28 5.55 -17.38 -2.32
N TRP A 29 5.22 -18.65 -2.57
CA TRP A 29 4.39 -19.08 -3.72
C TRP A 29 3.02 -18.42 -3.84
N SER A 30 2.46 -17.92 -2.74
CA SER A 30 1.19 -17.17 -2.79
C SER A 30 1.33 -15.78 -3.43
N LEU A 31 2.54 -15.21 -3.43
CA LEU A 31 2.86 -13.88 -3.97
C LEU A 31 3.76 -13.98 -5.22
N ASP A 32 4.71 -14.91 -5.23
CA ASP A 32 5.65 -15.13 -6.31
C ASP A 32 5.99 -16.62 -6.41
N LYS A 33 5.42 -17.29 -7.42
CA LYS A 33 5.63 -18.73 -7.66
C LYS A 33 7.05 -19.06 -8.12
N SER A 34 7.76 -18.08 -8.69
CA SER A 34 9.10 -18.28 -9.26
C SER A 34 10.21 -18.09 -8.23
N TRP A 35 9.92 -17.41 -7.12
CA TRP A 35 10.91 -17.05 -6.12
C TRP A 35 11.10 -18.12 -5.04
N PHE A 36 12.38 -18.36 -4.70
CA PHE A 36 12.80 -19.11 -3.51
C PHE A 36 14.22 -18.67 -3.10
N SER A 37 14.61 -18.98 -1.86
CA SER A 37 16.00 -18.88 -1.39
C SER A 37 16.35 -20.05 -0.47
N ASN A 38 17.64 -20.39 -0.39
CA ASN A 38 18.19 -21.34 0.60
C ASN A 38 18.92 -20.61 1.74
N ASP A 39 18.98 -19.27 1.70
CA ASP A 39 19.69 -18.47 2.69
C ASP A 39 18.91 -18.41 4.00
N GLN A 40 19.62 -18.41 5.12
CA GLN A 40 19.02 -18.36 6.45
C GLN A 40 18.51 -16.96 6.84
N ILE A 41 19.12 -15.92 6.28
CA ILE A 41 18.72 -14.53 6.49
C ILE A 41 18.75 -13.82 5.14
N GLY A 42 17.81 -12.93 4.90
CA GLY A 42 17.83 -12.13 3.68
C GLY A 42 16.65 -11.19 3.54
N GLU A 43 16.73 -10.38 2.49
CA GLU A 43 15.67 -9.52 1.99
C GLU A 43 15.57 -9.69 0.47
N THR A 44 14.36 -9.69 -0.07
CA THR A 44 14.12 -9.67 -1.51
C THR A 44 12.91 -8.84 -1.86
N LEU A 45 12.84 -8.35 -3.11
CA LEU A 45 11.64 -7.75 -3.66
C LEU A 45 10.91 -8.80 -4.51
N LEU A 46 9.67 -9.12 -4.14
CA LEU A 46 8.85 -10.08 -4.86
C LEU A 46 8.21 -9.44 -6.09
N SER A 47 7.72 -10.28 -7.00
CA SER A 47 6.92 -9.87 -8.16
C SER A 47 5.77 -8.92 -7.79
N LYS A 48 5.39 -8.05 -8.73
CA LYS A 48 4.26 -7.12 -8.56
C LYS A 48 2.96 -7.89 -8.32
N GLN A 49 2.23 -7.48 -7.29
CA GLN A 49 0.90 -7.97 -6.98
C GLN A 49 -0.11 -7.08 -7.71
N ILE A 50 -0.87 -7.68 -8.62
CA ILE A 50 -1.98 -7.01 -9.33
C ILE A 50 -3.27 -7.49 -8.65
N PRO A 51 -3.81 -6.75 -7.69
CA PRO A 51 -5.07 -7.13 -7.07
C PRO A 51 -6.17 -7.14 -8.13
N ARG A 52 -7.12 -8.06 -8.00
CA ARG A 52 -8.32 -8.02 -8.83
C ARG A 52 -9.09 -6.77 -8.46
N GLU A 53 -9.29 -5.89 -9.44
CA GLU A 53 -10.13 -4.72 -9.26
C GLU A 53 -11.53 -5.19 -8.85
N THR A 54 -12.01 -4.67 -7.73
CA THR A 54 -13.39 -4.85 -7.29
C THR A 54 -13.99 -3.47 -7.21
N ALA A 55 -15.02 -3.22 -8.01
CA ALA A 55 -15.78 -1.98 -7.91
C ALA A 55 -16.41 -1.92 -6.51
N VAL A 56 -15.98 -0.94 -5.71
CA VAL A 56 -16.60 -0.65 -4.41
C VAL A 56 -17.50 0.56 -4.59
N THR A 57 -18.75 0.44 -4.13
CA THR A 57 -19.64 1.60 -4.08
C THR A 57 -19.26 2.41 -2.84
N ILE A 58 -18.78 3.65 -3.05
CA ILE A 58 -18.54 4.58 -1.95
C ILE A 58 -19.91 5.13 -1.54
N HIS A 59 -20.50 4.56 -0.48
CA HIS A 59 -21.68 5.13 0.15
C HIS A 59 -21.26 6.38 0.92
N ALA A 60 -21.43 7.55 0.29
CA ALA A 60 -21.24 8.84 0.95
C ALA A 60 -22.45 9.14 1.86
N ASP A 61 -22.57 8.43 2.97
CA ASP A 61 -23.42 8.89 4.09
C ASP A 61 -22.67 10.01 4.85
N ALA A 62 -22.47 11.12 4.17
CA ALA A 62 -22.05 12.37 4.78
C ALA A 62 -22.61 13.49 3.91
N ASN A 63 -23.80 13.96 4.26
CA ASN A 63 -24.33 15.23 3.76
C ASN A 63 -23.33 16.33 4.17
N PRO A 64 -22.46 16.83 3.26
CA PRO A 64 -21.55 17.89 3.60
C PRO A 64 -22.38 19.16 3.52
N VAL A 65 -22.76 19.67 4.68
CA VAL A 65 -23.31 21.02 4.89
C VAL A 65 -22.86 21.96 3.78
N LYS A 66 -23.82 22.42 2.96
CA LYS A 66 -23.67 23.50 1.97
C LYS A 66 -23.01 24.71 2.65
N ARG A 67 -21.68 24.79 2.70
CA ARG A 67 -21.00 26.07 2.86
C ARG A 67 -20.88 26.68 1.49
N ARG A 68 -21.96 27.36 1.09
CA ARG A 68 -21.92 28.34 0.01
C ARG A 68 -20.94 29.43 0.47
N ILE A 69 -19.77 29.49 -0.14
CA ILE A 69 -18.93 30.69 -0.04
C ILE A 69 -19.67 31.72 -0.90
N GLU A 70 -20.32 32.68 -0.26
CA GLU A 70 -20.86 33.83 -0.97
C GLU A 70 -19.69 34.72 -1.40
N PRO A 71 -19.64 35.18 -2.65
CA PRO A 71 -18.63 36.14 -3.08
C PRO A 71 -18.88 37.46 -2.34
N ASP A 72 -17.83 37.97 -1.71
CA ASP A 72 -17.89 39.22 -0.96
C ASP A 72 -18.36 40.36 -1.88
N SER A 73 -19.36 41.07 -1.40
CA SER A 73 -20.09 42.12 -2.10
C SER A 73 -19.17 43.31 -2.41
N SER A 74 -19.34 43.87 -3.62
CA SER A 74 -18.75 45.10 -4.13
C SER A 74 -18.84 46.27 -3.14
N ASP A 75 -17.72 46.64 -2.50
CA ASP A 75 -17.56 47.98 -1.94
C ASP A 75 -17.02 48.93 -3.01
N SER A 76 -17.96 49.65 -3.61
CA SER A 76 -17.69 50.88 -4.34
C SER A 76 -17.17 51.94 -3.36
N ALA A 77 -15.87 52.19 -3.35
CA ALA A 77 -15.29 53.36 -2.71
C ALA A 77 -14.79 54.33 -3.79
N THR A 78 -15.60 55.37 -4.03
CA THR A 78 -15.25 56.58 -4.77
C THR A 78 -14.14 57.31 -4.01
N PHE A 79 -12.97 57.48 -4.63
CA PHE A 79 -11.97 58.45 -4.16
C PHE A 79 -12.31 59.83 -4.75
N GLN A 80 -12.51 60.82 -3.87
CA GLN A 80 -12.46 62.25 -4.21
C GLN A 80 -11.03 62.77 -4.03
#